data_AF-A0A8J2QS54-F1
#
_entry.id   AF-A0A8J2QS54-F1
#
_cell.length_a   1.000
_cell.length_b   1.000
_cell.length_c   1.000
_cell.angle_alpha   90.00
_cell.angle_beta   90.00
_cell.angle_gamma   90.00
#
_symmetry.space_group_name_H-M   'P 1'
#
loop_
_entity.id
_entity.type
_entity.pdbx_description
1 polymer ?
#
loop_
_entity_poly.entity_id
_entity_poly.type
_entity_poly.pdbx_seq_one_letter_code
_entity_poly.pdbx_strand_id
1 'polypeptide(L)'
;MANKCDQCGKFLSPTDGAKCNKCNAVFHRSCVNISPDSRLPARWTCRGCRGQEYKNKSPVNTESTSVDIFIDANSTENEKTSELS
;
A
#
# COMPACT_ATOMS: atom_id res chain seq x y z
N MET A 1 9.80 9.58 -20.91
CA MET A 1 9.01 9.47 -19.65
C MET A 1 8.14 8.23 -19.72
N ALA A 2 8.31 7.30 -18.78
CA ALA A 2 7.43 6.13 -18.67
C ALA A 2 6.11 6.54 -18.03
N ASN A 3 5.03 6.60 -18.82
CA ASN A 3 3.68 6.75 -18.30
C ASN A 3 3.27 5.38 -17.75
N LYS A 4 3.53 5.11 -16.46
CA LYS A 4 3.13 3.86 -15.80
C LYS A 4 1.96 4.15 -14.86
N CYS A 5 0.96 3.29 -14.88
CA CYS A 5 -0.22 3.41 -14.05
C CYS A 5 0.14 3.03 -12.62
N ASP A 6 -0.09 3.94 -11.70
CA ASP A 6 0.23 3.75 -10.29
C ASP A 6 -0.66 2.69 -9.61
N GLN A 7 -1.85 2.41 -10.18
CA GLN A 7 -2.78 1.41 -9.65
C GLN A 7 -2.44 -0.03 -10.08
N CYS A 8 -2.10 -0.24 -11.35
CA CYS A 8 -1.91 -1.59 -11.91
C CYS A 8 -0.46 -1.89 -12.33
N GLY A 9 0.42 -0.90 -12.27
CA GLY A 9 1.81 -1.05 -12.67
C GLY A 9 2.03 -1.32 -14.16
N LYS A 10 1.03 -1.06 -15.03
CA LYS A 10 1.19 -1.23 -16.48
C LYS A 10 1.41 0.11 -17.18
N PHE A 11 2.04 0.08 -18.35
CA PHE A 11 2.23 1.29 -19.15
C PHE A 11 0.88 1.83 -19.68
N LEU A 12 0.76 3.15 -19.73
CA LEU A 12 -0.38 3.86 -20.30
C LEU A 12 -0.10 4.21 -21.76
N SER A 13 -1.16 4.15 -22.57
CA SER A 13 -1.18 4.81 -23.87
C SER A 13 -1.15 6.33 -23.68
N PRO A 14 -0.53 7.10 -24.60
CA PRO A 14 -0.39 8.55 -24.48
C PRO A 14 -1.72 9.31 -24.29
N THR A 15 -2.81 8.74 -24.79
CA THR A 15 -4.13 9.40 -24.86
C THR A 15 -5.09 9.01 -23.73
N ASP A 16 -4.81 7.94 -22.97
CA ASP A 16 -5.75 7.33 -22.02
C ASP A 16 -5.37 7.53 -20.54
N GLY A 17 -4.51 8.50 -20.26
CA GLY A 17 -4.04 8.79 -18.91
C GLY A 17 -4.88 9.83 -18.17
N ALA A 18 -5.28 9.51 -16.94
CA ALA A 18 -5.78 10.47 -15.96
C ALA A 18 -4.64 10.87 -15.01
N LYS A 19 -4.27 12.16 -15.00
CA LYS A 19 -3.23 12.69 -14.11
C LYS A 19 -3.86 13.34 -12.88
N CYS A 20 -3.44 12.91 -11.69
CA CYS A 20 -3.91 13.49 -10.44
C CYS A 20 -3.28 14.87 -10.20
N ASN A 21 -4.10 15.88 -9.91
CA ASN A 21 -3.60 17.24 -9.64
C ASN A 21 -2.86 17.39 -8.29
N LYS A 22 -3.01 16.46 -7.34
CA LYS A 22 -2.37 16.53 -6.01
C LYS A 22 -1.04 15.77 -5.94
N CYS A 23 -1.00 14.52 -6.40
CA CYS A 23 0.20 13.67 -6.33
C CYS A 23 0.95 13.54 -7.65
N ASN A 24 0.45 14.13 -8.74
CA ASN A 24 1.01 14.01 -10.09
C ASN A 24 1.09 12.57 -10.65
N ALA A 25 0.60 11.57 -9.93
CA ALA A 25 0.53 10.20 -10.42
C ALA A 25 -0.46 10.06 -11.58
N VAL A 26 -0.16 9.10 -12.46
CA VAL A 26 -0.92 8.84 -13.69
C VAL A 26 -1.61 7.48 -13.55
N PHE A 27 -2.87 7.42 -13.98
CA PHE A 27 -3.73 6.24 -13.86
C PHE A 27 -4.46 5.99 -15.18
N HIS A 28 -4.69 4.72 -15.55
CA HIS A 28 -5.60 4.41 -16.65
C HIS A 28 -7.01 4.85 -16.27
N ARG A 29 -7.77 5.41 -17.22
CA ARG A 29 -9.17 5.77 -16.99
C ARG A 29 -9.98 4.59 -16.45
N SER A 30 -9.77 3.39 -17.00
CA SER A 30 -10.38 2.14 -16.54
C SER A 30 -10.00 1.79 -15.09
N CYS A 31 -8.73 1.95 -14.69
CA CYS A 31 -8.27 1.66 -13.33
C CYS A 31 -8.90 2.57 -12.27
N VAL A 32 -9.35 3.76 -12.65
CA VAL A 32 -10.01 4.72 -11.74
C VAL A 32 -11.52 4.87 -11.99
N ASN A 33 -12.11 3.97 -12.79
CA ASN A 33 -13.54 3.95 -13.13
C ASN A 33 -14.02 5.26 -13.81
N ILE A 34 -13.20 5.77 -14.73
CA ILE A 34 -13.51 6.92 -15.56
C ILE A 34 -13.88 6.38 -16.94
N SER A 35 -15.04 6.77 -17.46
CA SER A 35 -15.45 6.37 -18.80
C SER A 35 -14.46 6.93 -19.84
N PRO A 36 -14.07 6.14 -20.85
CA PRO A 36 -13.15 6.60 -21.89
C PRO A 36 -13.69 7.82 -22.65
N ASP A 37 -15.00 7.96 -22.77
CA ASP A 37 -15.67 9.09 -23.45
C ASP A 37 -15.92 10.29 -22.54
N SER A 38 -15.67 10.16 -21.24
CA SER A 38 -15.89 11.26 -20.30
C SER A 38 -14.76 12.29 -20.36
N ARG A 39 -15.12 13.57 -20.27
CA ARG A 39 -14.14 14.63 -20.04
C ARG A 39 -13.68 14.57 -18.59
N LEU A 40 -12.37 14.38 -18.40
CA LEU A 40 -11.75 14.52 -17.10
C LEU A 40 -11.92 15.96 -16.59
N PRO A 41 -12.42 16.16 -15.36
CA PRO A 41 -12.47 17.50 -14.78
C PRO A 41 -11.04 18.05 -14.65
N ALA A 42 -10.87 19.35 -14.90
CA ALA A 42 -9.54 20.00 -14.89
C ALA A 42 -8.79 19.84 -13.56
N ARG A 43 -9.52 19.62 -12.46
CA ARG A 43 -8.97 19.41 -11.11
C ARG A 43 -9.19 17.97 -10.62
N TRP A 44 -9.13 16.98 -11.52
CA TRP A 44 -9.30 15.59 -11.14
C TRP A 44 -8.23 15.14 -10.12
N THR A 45 -8.67 14.38 -9.12
CA THR A 45 -7.82 13.80 -8.08
C THR A 45 -8.09 12.32 -7.95
N CYS A 46 -7.04 11.52 -7.77
CA CYS A 46 -7.16 10.08 -7.52
C CYS A 46 -7.90 9.82 -6.20
N ARG A 47 -8.45 8.60 -6.05
CA ARG A 47 -9.22 8.22 -4.85
C ARG A 47 -8.41 8.35 -3.56
N GLY A 48 -7.11 8.03 -3.60
CA GLY A 48 -6.21 8.21 -2.47
C GLY A 48 -6.07 9.69 -2.05
N CYS A 49 -6.04 10.63 -3.00
CA CYS A 49 -5.95 12.06 -2.72
C CYS A 49 -7.30 12.71 -2.36
N ARG A 50 -8.41 12.15 -2.86
CA ARG A 50 -9.77 12.67 -2.62
C ARG A 50 -10.20 12.47 -1.16
N GLY A 51 -9.81 11.36 -0.52
CA GLY A 51 -10.10 11.10 0.90
C GLY A 51 -9.13 11.77 1.89
N GLN A 52 -8.13 12.49 1.41
CA GLN A 52 -7.05 13.08 2.23
C GLN A 52 -7.23 14.60 2.40
N GLU A 53 -8.45 15.08 2.58
CA GLU A 53 -8.66 16.51 2.91
C GLU A 53 -8.08 16.89 4.28
N TYR A 54 -7.68 15.94 5.13
CA TYR A 54 -7.19 16.23 6.47
C TYR A 54 -6.09 15.26 6.97
N LYS A 55 -4.99 15.07 6.25
CA LYS A 55 -3.77 14.55 6.90
C LYS A 55 -2.56 15.33 6.44
N ASN A 56 -2.16 16.27 7.31
CA ASN A 56 -0.83 16.84 7.33
C ASN A 56 0.19 15.72 7.14
N LYS A 57 1.01 15.85 6.10
CA LYS A 57 2.10 14.93 5.80
C LYS A 57 3.18 15.11 6.86
N SER A 58 3.25 14.19 7.83
CA SER A 58 4.53 13.83 8.42
C SER A 58 5.08 12.67 7.58
N PRO A 59 6.34 12.72 7.11
CA PRO A 59 6.94 11.58 6.42
C PRO A 59 7.02 10.41 7.42
N VAL A 60 6.25 9.35 7.17
CA VAL A 60 6.42 8.10 7.91
C VAL A 60 7.72 7.45 7.41
N ASN A 61 8.75 7.46 8.25
CA ASN A 61 9.98 6.72 7.99
C ASN A 61 9.62 5.23 8.14
N THR A 62 9.54 4.50 7.04
CA THR A 62 9.31 3.06 7.04
C THR A 62 10.62 2.36 7.33
N GLU A 63 10.96 2.22 8.61
CA GLU A 63 11.86 1.17 9.07
C GLU A 63 10.99 -0.01 9.52
N SER A 64 10.70 -0.89 8.56
CA SER A 64 10.15 -2.22 8.82
C SER A 64 11.25 -3.07 9.43
N THR A 65 11.46 -2.97 10.74
CA THR A 65 12.25 -3.94 11.49
C THR A 65 11.30 -5.09 11.82
N SER A 66 11.43 -6.17 11.05
CA SER A 66 10.81 -7.47 11.30
C SER A 66 11.06 -7.89 12.75
N VAL A 67 10.00 -8.14 13.51
CA VAL A 67 10.11 -8.76 14.83
C VAL A 67 10.12 -10.27 14.64
N ASP A 68 11.31 -10.87 14.68
CA ASP A 68 11.46 -12.32 14.80
C ASP A 68 11.06 -12.73 16.22
N ILE A 69 9.88 -13.34 16.34
CA ILE A 69 9.41 -13.96 17.58
C ILE A 69 10.01 -15.37 17.65
N PHE A 70 11.07 -15.53 18.44
CA PHE A 70 11.55 -16.85 18.87
C PHE A 70 10.75 -17.28 20.10
N ILE A 71 9.85 -18.25 19.94
CA ILE A 71 9.25 -19.01 21.05
C ILE A 71 9.99 -20.34 21.12
N ASP A 72 10.99 -20.42 21.99
CA ASP A 72 11.56 -21.70 22.38
C ASP A 72 10.81 -22.22 23.61
N ALA A 73 10.09 -23.33 23.40
CA ALA A 73 9.35 -24.06 24.40
C ALA A 73 10.32 -24.68 25.42
N ASN A 74 10.36 -24.14 26.64
CA ASN A 74 11.00 -24.79 27.77
C ASN A 74 9.99 -25.67 28.51
N SER A 75 9.87 -26.95 28.11
CA SER A 75 9.30 -27.99 28.95
C SER A 75 10.42 -28.56 29.83
N THR A 76 10.53 -28.01 31.04
CA THR A 76 11.35 -28.58 32.11
C THR A 76 10.55 -29.70 32.78
N GLU A 77 10.88 -30.97 32.51
CA GLU A 77 10.50 -32.08 33.39
C GLU A 77 11.73 -32.48 34.21
N ASN A 78 11.77 -32.00 35.47
CA ASN A 78 12.70 -32.49 36.47
C ASN A 78 11.99 -33.53 37.36
N GLU A 79 12.50 -34.74 37.28
CA GLU A 79 12.91 -35.60 38.38
C GLU A 79 12.08 -35.59 39.68
N LYS A 80 11.49 -36.75 40.00
CA LYS A 80 11.44 -37.19 41.40
C LYS A 80 11.56 -38.70 41.52
N THR A 81 12.79 -39.15 41.71
CA THR A 81 13.12 -40.35 42.47
C THR A 81 12.57 -40.23 43.90
N SER A 82 11.87 -41.28 44.35
CA SER A 82 11.85 -41.65 45.77
C SER A 82 11.45 -43.12 45.91
N GLU A 83 12.25 -43.78 46.72
CA GLU A 83 12.32 -45.20 47.06
C GLU A 83 11.08 -45.67 47.83
N LEU A 84 10.83 -46.99 47.86
CA LEU A 84 10.84 -47.84 49.08
C LEU A 84 9.88 -49.04 48.94
N SER A 85 10.44 -50.26 48.89
CA SER A 85 10.00 -51.51 49.56
C SER A 85 10.46 -52.76 48.80
#